data_AF-A0A497GIJ4-F1
#
_entry.id   AF-A0A497GIJ4-F1
#
_cell.length_a   1.000
_cell.length_b   1.000
_cell.length_c   1.000
_cell.angle_alpha   90.00
_cell.angle_beta   90.00
_cell.angle_gamma   90.00
#
_symmetry.space_group_name_H-M   'P 1'
#
loop_
_entity.id
_entity.type
_entity.pdbx_description
1 polymer ?
#
loop_
_entity_poly.entity_id
_entity_poly.type
_entity_poly.pdbx_seq_one_letter_code
_entity_poly.pdbx_strand_id
1 'polypeptide(L)'
;MSFRRVMLVKELIRKLGYVNINSLKKWLNLSSTNDARKLIYKLTRIDKDIEPVYTVTFEKEGPLASFSVEEVEESRLHEVMRQKMKNGWKLKSKYLTGAKLRGFTLMII
;
A
#
# COMPACT_ATOMS: atom_id res chain seq x y z
N MET A 1 -1.08 15.41 -15.27
CA MET A 1 -1.80 14.17 -14.88
C MET A 1 -3.30 14.47 -14.78
N SER A 2 -4.13 13.86 -15.63
CA SER A 2 -5.54 14.29 -15.81
C SER A 2 -6.49 13.80 -14.71
N PHE A 3 -7.51 14.60 -14.41
CA PHE A 3 -8.57 14.26 -13.44
C PHE A 3 -9.30 12.96 -13.80
N ARG A 4 -9.56 12.71 -15.10
CA ARG A 4 -10.17 11.47 -15.61
C ARG A 4 -9.43 10.21 -15.14
N ARG A 5 -8.09 10.20 -15.17
CA ARG A 5 -7.31 9.03 -14.72
C ARG A 5 -7.47 8.77 -13.23
N VAL A 6 -7.56 9.83 -12.41
CA VAL A 6 -7.79 9.70 -10.96
C VAL A 6 -9.15 9.08 -10.69
N MET A 7 -10.19 9.51 -11.42
CA MET A 7 -11.54 8.94 -11.30
C MET A 7 -11.59 7.48 -11.73
N LEU A 8 -10.88 7.10 -12.80
CA LEU A 8 -10.77 5.69 -13.20
C LEU A 8 -10.13 4.83 -12.11
N VAL A 9 -9.06 5.31 -11.46
CA VAL A 9 -8.43 4.59 -10.35
C VAL A 9 -9.40 4.41 -9.18
N LYS A 10 -10.17 5.45 -8.85
CA LYS A 10 -11.21 5.40 -7.82
C LYS A 10 -12.25 4.32 -8.11
N GLU A 11 -12.75 4.25 -9.34
CA GLU A 11 -13.70 3.22 -9.75
C GLU A 11 -13.11 1.82 -9.69
N LEU A 12 -11.85 1.64 -10.13
CA LEU A 12 -11.16 0.36 -10.05
C LEU A 12 -11.03 -0.12 -8.60
N ILE A 13 -10.61 0.75 -7.69
CA ILE A 13 -10.49 0.41 -6.25
C ILE A 13 -11.86 0.09 -5.66
N ARG A 14 -12.91 0.83 -6.03
CA ARG A 14 -14.27 0.54 -5.56
C ARG A 14 -14.80 -0.81 -6.02
N LYS A 15 -14.46 -1.23 -7.24
CA LYS A 15 -14.89 -2.52 -7.81
C LYS A 15 -14.09 -3.70 -7.28
N LEU A 16 -12.77 -3.54 -7.15
CA LEU A 16 -11.86 -4.63 -6.80
C LEU A 16 -11.53 -4.69 -5.29
N GLY A 17 -11.86 -3.64 -4.55
CA GLY A 17 -11.56 -3.49 -3.13
C GLY A 17 -10.09 -3.14 -2.83
N TYR A 18 -9.14 -3.68 -3.60
CA TYR A 18 -7.72 -3.38 -3.54
C TYR A 18 -7.10 -3.33 -4.95
N VAL A 19 -6.17 -2.40 -5.15
CA VAL A 19 -5.38 -2.30 -6.39
C VAL A 19 -3.91 -2.14 -6.06
N ASN A 20 -3.09 -3.04 -6.61
CA ASN A 20 -1.63 -2.97 -6.57
C ASN A 20 -1.09 -1.97 -7.61
N ILE A 21 -0.01 -1.27 -7.26
CA ILE A 21 0.68 -0.30 -8.12
C ILE A 21 1.15 -0.89 -9.46
N ASN A 22 1.64 -2.13 -9.46
CA ASN A 22 2.12 -2.78 -10.66
C ASN A 22 0.95 -3.11 -11.60
N SER A 23 -0.18 -3.55 -11.05
CA SER A 23 -1.41 -3.76 -11.82
C SER A 23 -1.92 -2.45 -12.40
N LEU A 24 -1.95 -1.38 -11.59
CA LEU A 24 -2.37 -0.05 -12.02
C LEU A 24 -1.49 0.50 -13.15
N LYS A 25 -0.16 0.33 -13.04
CA LYS A 25 0.80 0.70 -14.09
C LYS A 25 0.45 0.00 -15.40
N LYS A 26 0.23 -1.31 -15.37
CA LYS A 26 -0.09 -2.11 -16.56
C LYS A 26 -1.44 -1.71 -17.17
N TRP A 27 -2.51 -1.64 -16.37
CA TRP A 27 -3.85 -1.34 -16.86
C TRP A 27 -4.01 0.06 -17.43
N LEU A 28 -3.30 1.04 -16.87
CA LEU A 28 -3.35 2.43 -17.34
C LEU A 28 -2.20 2.80 -18.29
N ASN A 29 -1.40 1.81 -18.71
CA ASN A 29 -0.23 1.99 -19.56
C ASN A 29 0.67 3.16 -19.11
N LEU A 30 1.02 3.18 -17.82
CA LEU A 30 1.82 4.25 -17.22
C LEU A 30 3.31 4.02 -17.47
N SER A 31 4.02 5.09 -17.79
CA SER A 31 5.46 5.08 -18.09
C SER A 31 6.32 4.54 -16.95
N SER A 32 5.94 4.80 -15.69
CA SER A 32 6.70 4.36 -14.52
C SER A 32 5.81 3.90 -13.36
N THR A 33 6.39 3.11 -12.45
CA THR A 33 5.77 2.79 -11.15
C THR A 33 5.60 4.04 -10.28
N ASN A 34 6.46 5.04 -10.47
CA ASN A 34 6.35 6.32 -9.76
C ASN A 34 5.09 7.10 -10.16
N ASP A 35 4.67 7.01 -11.43
CA ASP A 35 3.43 7.64 -11.88
C ASP A 35 2.21 6.95 -11.26
N ALA A 36 2.22 5.62 -11.16
CA ALA A 36 1.18 4.89 -10.44
C ALA A 36 1.11 5.31 -8.96
N ARG A 37 2.26 5.48 -8.28
CA ARG A 37 2.31 6.01 -6.91
C ARG A 37 1.72 7.41 -6.80
N LYS A 38 2.07 8.31 -7.72
CA LYS A 38 1.53 9.68 -7.77
C LYS A 38 0.01 9.69 -7.96
N LEU A 39 -0.56 8.78 -8.77
CA LEU A 39 -2.02 8.62 -8.90
C LEU A 39 -2.65 8.25 -7.57
N ILE A 40 -2.11 7.22 -6.91
CA ILE A 40 -2.63 6.74 -5.63
C ILE A 40 -2.57 7.86 -4.58
N TYR A 41 -1.42 8.53 -4.42
CA TYR A 41 -1.29 9.63 -3.46
C TYR A 41 -2.22 10.80 -3.77
N LYS A 42 -2.46 11.11 -5.05
CA LYS A 42 -3.41 12.15 -5.42
C LYS A 42 -4.84 11.73 -5.07
N LEU A 43 -5.19 10.47 -5.31
CA LEU A 43 -6.50 9.92 -5.01
C LEU A 43 -6.79 9.92 -3.50
N THR A 44 -5.87 9.44 -2.67
CA THR A 44 -6.05 9.36 -1.20
C THR A 44 -6.14 10.74 -0.53
N ARG A 45 -5.69 11.81 -1.19
CA ARG A 45 -5.89 13.20 -0.75
C ARG A 45 -7.27 13.75 -1.07
N ILE A 46 -7.94 13.20 -2.09
CA ILE A 46 -9.25 13.66 -2.58
C ILE A 46 -10.37 12.80 -1.99
N ASP A 47 -10.12 11.50 -1.84
CA ASP A 47 -11.08 10.52 -1.36
C ASP A 47 -10.60 9.91 -0.05
N LYS A 48 -11.28 10.25 1.05
CA LYS A 48 -10.94 9.76 2.39
C LYS A 48 -11.28 8.29 2.58
N ASP A 49 -12.15 7.70 1.74
CA ASP A 49 -12.55 6.30 1.84
C ASP A 49 -11.50 5.36 1.27
N ILE A 50 -10.47 5.89 0.59
CA ILE A 50 -9.37 5.12 0.02
C ILE A 50 -8.13 5.37 0.86
N GLU A 51 -7.49 4.29 1.31
CA GLU A 51 -6.24 4.37 2.04
C GLU A 51 -5.08 3.72 1.27
N PRO A 52 -3.86 4.28 1.39
CA PRO A 52 -2.68 3.64 0.85
C PRO A 52 -2.32 2.37 1.63
N VAL A 53 -1.79 1.38 0.92
CA VAL A 53 -1.25 0.12 1.47
C VAL A 53 0.24 0.07 1.20
N TYR A 54 1.00 -0.22 2.24
CA TYR A 54 2.46 -0.26 2.21
C TYR A 54 2.95 -1.67 2.44
N THR A 55 3.97 -2.08 1.69
CA THR A 55 4.79 -3.20 2.13
C THR A 55 5.89 -2.66 3.03
N VAL A 56 5.97 -3.24 4.23
CA VAL A 56 7.03 -2.97 5.20
C VAL A 56 7.87 -4.22 5.38
N THR A 57 9.19 -4.02 5.40
CA THR A 57 10.15 -5.07 5.67
C THR A 57 10.83 -4.80 7.00
N PHE A 58 10.77 -5.77 7.89
CA PHE A 58 11.46 -5.77 9.17
C PHE A 58 12.58 -6.80 9.17
N GLU A 59 13.65 -6.51 9.90
CA GLU A 59 14.77 -7.41 10.15
C GLU A 59 14.98 -7.58 11.65
N LYS A 60 15.28 -8.81 12.06
CA LYS A 60 15.73 -9.12 13.42
C LYS A 60 17.15 -9.64 13.33
N GLU A 61 18.05 -8.90 13.97
CA GLU A 61 19.48 -9.23 14.04
C GLU A 61 19.70 -10.48 14.91
N GLY A 62 20.68 -11.28 14.51
CA GLY A 62 21.09 -12.51 15.17
C GLY A 62 22.17 -13.22 14.36
N PRO A 63 22.67 -14.38 14.80
CA PRO A 63 23.64 -15.18 14.05
C PRO A 63 23.17 -15.52 12.63
N LEU A 64 21.85 -15.62 12.46
CA LEU A 64 21.15 -15.66 11.17
C LEU A 64 20.10 -14.55 11.17
N ALA A 65 20.27 -13.56 10.30
CA ALA A 65 19.31 -12.47 10.15
C ALA A 65 17.94 -13.01 9.71
N SER A 66 16.88 -12.62 10.42
CA SER A 66 15.50 -13.01 10.10
C SER A 66 14.75 -11.83 9.49
N PHE A 67 13.95 -12.07 8.45
CA PHE A 67 13.18 -11.04 7.76
C PHE A 67 11.68 -11.31 7.86
N SER A 68 10.89 -10.25 8.04
CA SER A 68 9.42 -10.27 8.02
C SER A 68 8.94 -9.23 7.01
N VAL A 69 8.08 -9.64 6.08
CA VAL A 69 7.49 -8.76 5.07
C VAL A 69 5.99 -8.76 5.25
N GLU A 70 5.42 -7.58 5.44
CA GLU A 70 3.98 -7.40 5.71
C GLU A 70 3.41 -6.31 4.81
N GLU A 71 2.21 -6.56 4.25
CA GLU A 71 1.38 -5.50 3.67
C GLU A 71 0.49 -4.90 4.75
N VAL A 72 0.60 -3.60 4.95
CA VAL A 72 -0.04 -2.87 6.05
C VAL A 72 -0.68 -1.60 5.52
N GLU A 73 -1.91 -1.37 5.96
CA GLU A 73 -2.65 -0.14 5.69
C GLU A 73 -2.05 1.05 6.43
N GLU A 74 -2.12 2.25 5.83
CA GLU A 74 -1.62 3.46 6.48
C GLU A 74 -2.22 3.68 7.88
N SER A 75 -3.50 3.34 8.07
CA SER A 75 -4.19 3.43 9.36
C SER A 75 -3.59 2.52 10.46
N ARG A 76 -3.07 1.35 10.09
CA ARG A 76 -2.50 0.35 11.00
C ARG A 76 -0.99 0.38 11.08
N LEU A 77 -0.34 1.13 10.20
CA LEU A 77 1.11 1.13 10.06
C LEU A 77 1.83 1.48 11.37
N HIS A 78 1.37 2.51 12.07
CA HIS A 78 2.01 2.93 13.30
C HIS A 78 1.93 1.86 14.39
N GLU A 79 0.79 1.16 14.48
CA GLU A 79 0.58 0.06 15.43
C GLU A 79 1.51 -1.11 15.12
N VAL A 80 1.53 -1.58 13.87
CA VAL A 80 2.37 -2.70 13.44
C VAL A 80 3.85 -2.39 13.66
N MET A 81 4.30 -1.19 13.28
CA MET A 81 5.68 -0.76 13.53
C MET A 81 6.02 -0.77 15.02
N ARG A 82 5.15 -0.21 15.86
CA ARG A 82 5.37 -0.16 17.31
C ARG A 82 5.45 -1.57 17.92
N GLN A 83 4.55 -2.47 17.54
CA GLN A 83 4.56 -3.86 18.02
C GLN A 83 5.82 -4.62 17.57
N LYS A 84 6.21 -4.48 16.31
CA LYS A 84 7.43 -5.12 15.77
C LYS A 84 8.68 -4.61 16.47
N MET A 85 8.81 -3.29 16.61
CA MET A 85 9.95 -2.68 17.31
C MET A 85 10.05 -3.13 18.77
N LYS A 86 8.92 -3.23 19.49
CA LYS A 86 8.87 -3.77 20.86
C LYS A 86 9.40 -5.21 20.94
N ASN A 87 9.23 -5.99 19.88
CA ASN A 87 9.68 -7.39 19.78
C ASN A 87 11.13 -7.54 19.25
N GLY A 88 11.88 -6.43 19.19
CA GLY A 88 13.28 -6.40 18.76
C GLY A 88 13.48 -6.38 17.25
N TRP A 89 12.44 -6.11 16.46
CA TRP A 89 12.55 -5.97 15.00
C TRP A 89 12.90 -4.54 14.61
N LYS A 90 13.79 -4.38 13.63
CA LYS A 90 14.16 -3.09 13.05
C LYS A 90 13.48 -2.94 11.69
N LEU A 91 12.87 -1.78 11.43
CA LEU A 91 12.31 -1.48 10.11
C LEU A 91 13.46 -1.26 9.12
N LYS A 92 13.47 -2.02 8.02
CA LYS A 92 14.47 -1.88 6.93
C LYS A 92 13.93 -1.12 5.75
N SER A 93 12.66 -1.31 5.39
CA SER A 93 12.06 -0.59 4.27
C SER A 93 10.55 -0.41 4.47
N LYS A 94 10.02 0.66 3.89
CA LYS A 94 8.59 0.95 3.72
C LYS A 94 8.40 1.45 2.30
N TYR A 95 7.56 0.81 1.50
CA TYR A 95 7.22 1.29 0.17
C TYR A 95 5.72 1.16 -0.10
N LEU A 96 5.19 2.13 -0.86
CA LEU A 96 3.79 2.10 -1.27
C LEU A 96 3.61 0.96 -2.28
N THR A 97 2.66 0.06 -2.00
CA THR A 97 2.39 -1.15 -2.78
C THR A 97 1.04 -1.10 -3.48
N GLY A 98 0.06 -0.43 -2.88
CA GLY A 98 -1.26 -0.30 -3.46
C GLY A 98 -2.14 0.69 -2.73
N ALA A 99 -3.43 0.58 -3.00
CA ALA A 99 -4.48 1.28 -2.26
C ALA A 99 -5.72 0.39 -2.17
N LYS A 100 -6.47 0.55 -1.08
CA LYS A 100 -7.72 -0.16 -0.84
C LYS A 100 -8.80 0.76 -0.30
N LEU A 101 -10.03 0.27 -0.32
CA LEU A 101 -11.11 0.88 0.46
C LEU A 101 -10.86 0.69 1.96
N ARG A 102 -11.08 1.75 2.75
CA ARG A 102 -11.03 1.67 4.21
C ARG A 102 -12.07 0.69 4.71
N GLY A 103 -11.69 -0.13 5.69
CA GLY A 103 -12.56 -1.16 6.25
C GLY A 103 -12.84 -2.34 5.31
N PHE A 104 -12.28 -2.36 4.09
CA PHE A 104 -12.36 -3.53 3.23
C PHE A 104 -11.34 -4.58 3.68
N THR A 105 -11.84 -5.66 4.27
CA THR A 105 -11.08 -6.88 4.49
C THR A 105 -11.39 -7.81 3.34
N LEU A 106 -10.37 -8.27 2.60
CA LEU A 106 -10.54 -9.40 1.70
C LEU A 106 -10.96 -10.60 2.57
N MET A 107 -12.26 -10.89 2.62
CA MET A 107 -12.75 -12.19 3.05
C MET A 107 -12.26 -13.19 2.01
N ILE A 108 -11.14 -13.85 2.30
CA ILE A 108 -10.79 -15.09 1.63
C ILE A 108 -11.76 -16.12 2.23
N ILE A 109 -12.77 -16.50 1.45
CA ILE A 109 -13.62 -17.67 1.71
C ILE A 109 -12.84 -18.91 1.26
#